data_AF-W4L6Q1-F1
#
_entry.id   AF-W4L6Q1-F1
#
_cell.length_a   1.000
_cell.length_b   1.000
_cell.length_c   1.000
_cell.angle_alpha   90.00
_cell.angle_beta   90.00
_cell.angle_gamma   90.00
#
_symmetry.space_group_name_H-M   'P 1'
#
loop_
_entity.id
_entity.type
_entity.pdbx_description
1 polymer ?
#
loop_
_entity_poly.entity_id
_entity_poly.type
_entity_poly.pdbx_seq_one_letter_code
_entity_poly.pdbx_strand_id
1 'polypeptide(L)'
;MEQGNVTIAPAKGKLGVLLPGMGAVSTTLIAGVELVKKGLGRPVGSLTQYGTIRLGKRTENNQPLIKDFVPLAGLDDLVFGGWDIFGDNCYEAALHAGVIEPERLKLVQEELEAITPLKAVFDQNYVRRLSGPHIKTGQNKYELALQLMEDIEAFQDRTGATRMVMPWCGSTEVFMETDDVHKTLLAFEAGMKDNHPAITPSMLYAYAAIMSNVPFANGAPNLTVDIPALQELASDRGVPICGKDFKTGQTLMKTIMAPGLKARMLGLSGWFSTNILGNRDGDVLHDPSSFRTKEQSKLSVLEYILQPELNEELYGDYEHQVHIHYYPPRGDNKEGWDNIDIFGWLDYPMQIKVNFLCRDSILAAPVALDLVLFMDLAQRSGMSGIQEWLSFYFKSPMCAPFLYPEHDLFIQLTKLKNTLRYLTQ
;
A
#
# COMPACT_ATOMS: atom_id res chain seq x y z
N MET A 1 25.59 12.86 13.05
CA MET A 1 24.97 11.62 13.56
C MET A 1 26.08 10.62 13.70
N GLU A 2 26.47 10.32 14.94
CA GLU A 2 27.48 9.30 15.22
C GLU A 2 27.04 7.96 14.63
N GLN A 3 27.95 7.28 13.93
CA GLN A 3 27.75 5.96 13.34
C GLN A 3 27.61 4.92 14.46
N GLY A 4 26.41 4.79 15.01
CA GLY A 4 26.03 3.62 15.78
C GLY A 4 25.57 2.54 14.82
N ASN A 5 26.30 1.42 14.72
CA ASN A 5 25.92 0.29 13.88
C ASN A 5 24.48 -0.14 14.22
N VAL A 6 23.57 -0.05 13.25
CA VAL A 6 22.20 -0.51 13.44
C VAL A 6 22.23 -2.03 13.57
N THR A 7 21.83 -2.55 14.74
CA THR A 7 21.77 -4.00 14.93
C THR A 7 20.46 -4.53 14.37
N ILE A 8 20.53 -5.21 13.22
CA ILE A 8 19.37 -5.86 12.61
C ILE A 8 19.22 -7.27 13.19
N ALA A 9 18.11 -7.53 13.88
CA ALA A 9 17.78 -8.89 14.30
C ALA A 9 17.61 -9.82 13.08
N PRO A 10 18.04 -11.11 13.15
CA PRO A 10 18.00 -11.98 11.99
C PRO A 10 16.56 -12.36 11.61
N ALA A 11 16.32 -12.59 10.31
CA ALA A 11 15.02 -13.01 9.79
C ALA A 11 14.70 -14.51 10.06
N LYS A 12 14.90 -15.00 11.29
CA LYS A 12 14.69 -16.41 11.68
C LYS A 12 13.21 -16.78 11.93
N GLY A 13 12.78 -17.93 11.45
CA GLY A 13 11.41 -18.42 11.67
C GLY A 13 10.38 -17.78 10.75
N LYS A 14 9.14 -18.23 10.87
CA LYS A 14 8.05 -17.84 9.97
C LYS A 14 7.65 -16.37 10.15
N LEU A 15 7.38 -15.72 9.03
CA LEU A 15 6.81 -14.38 8.93
C LEU A 15 5.34 -14.50 8.55
N GLY A 16 4.46 -14.14 9.48
CA GLY A 16 3.02 -14.06 9.25
C GLY A 16 2.64 -12.84 8.44
N VAL A 17 1.81 -13.03 7.41
CA VAL A 17 1.25 -11.95 6.59
C VAL A 17 -0.25 -11.95 6.79
N LEU A 18 -0.75 -10.92 7.47
CA LEU A 18 -2.15 -10.77 7.86
C LEU A 18 -2.83 -9.76 6.92
N LEU A 19 -3.80 -10.21 6.14
CA LEU A 19 -4.41 -9.44 5.04
C LEU A 19 -5.89 -9.11 5.36
N PRO A 20 -6.20 -7.94 5.94
CA PRO A 20 -7.57 -7.42 5.94
C PRO A 20 -8.01 -7.19 4.49
N GLY A 21 -9.06 -7.88 4.06
CA GLY A 21 -9.52 -7.94 2.68
C GLY A 21 -8.78 -9.01 1.87
N MET A 22 -9.27 -10.24 1.87
CA MET A 22 -8.79 -11.34 1.02
C MET A 22 -9.40 -11.30 -0.40
N GLY A 23 -9.40 -10.10 -0.99
CA GLY A 23 -9.84 -9.86 -2.37
C GLY A 23 -8.72 -10.01 -3.41
N ALA A 24 -8.90 -9.40 -4.57
CA ALA A 24 -8.05 -9.59 -5.76
C ALA A 24 -6.55 -9.36 -5.51
N VAL A 25 -6.15 -8.30 -4.79
CA VAL A 25 -4.73 -8.02 -4.49
C VAL A 25 -4.14 -9.10 -3.59
N SER A 26 -4.84 -9.45 -2.51
CA SER A 26 -4.40 -10.43 -1.53
C SER A 26 -4.26 -11.83 -2.13
N THR A 27 -5.27 -12.28 -2.89
CA THR A 27 -5.23 -13.60 -3.52
C THR A 27 -4.17 -13.67 -4.63
N THR A 28 -3.95 -12.58 -5.38
CA THR A 28 -2.87 -12.49 -6.37
C THR A 28 -1.49 -12.53 -5.70
N LEU A 29 -1.31 -11.86 -4.56
CA LEU A 29 -0.07 -11.92 -3.77
C LEU A 29 0.21 -13.35 -3.31
N ILE A 30 -0.76 -14.00 -2.67
CA ILE A 30 -0.60 -15.35 -2.11
C ILE A 30 -0.30 -16.34 -3.24
N ALA A 31 -1.14 -16.39 -4.28
CA ALA A 31 -0.95 -17.27 -5.41
C ALA A 31 0.39 -17.04 -6.13
N GLY A 32 0.79 -15.77 -6.29
CA GLY A 32 2.07 -15.40 -6.87
C GLY A 32 3.26 -15.92 -6.06
N VAL A 33 3.21 -15.80 -4.73
CA VAL A 33 4.25 -16.32 -3.83
C VAL A 33 4.31 -17.84 -3.89
N GLU A 34 3.18 -18.55 -3.80
CA GLU A 34 3.16 -20.02 -3.86
C GLU A 34 3.67 -20.57 -5.20
N LEU A 35 3.33 -19.90 -6.31
CA LEU A 35 3.87 -20.25 -7.63
C LEU A 35 5.39 -20.04 -7.69
N VAL A 36 5.92 -18.98 -7.07
CA VAL A 36 7.36 -18.72 -7.00
C VAL A 36 8.07 -19.76 -6.14
N LYS A 37 7.52 -20.13 -4.97
CA LYS A 37 8.06 -21.19 -4.10
C LYS A 37 8.22 -22.52 -4.86
N LYS A 38 7.25 -22.87 -5.70
CA LYS A 38 7.29 -24.08 -6.55
C LYS A 38 8.17 -23.94 -7.81
N GLY A 39 8.80 -22.79 -8.06
CA GLY A 39 9.57 -22.54 -9.29
C GLY A 39 8.70 -22.42 -10.55
N LEU A 40 7.39 -22.21 -10.41
CA LEU A 40 6.40 -22.09 -11.48
C LEU A 40 6.09 -20.63 -11.85
N GLY A 41 6.67 -19.68 -11.13
CA GLY A 41 6.51 -18.25 -11.34
C GLY A 41 7.80 -17.47 -11.08
N ARG A 42 7.78 -16.18 -11.43
CA ARG A 42 8.86 -15.22 -11.12
C ARG A 42 8.25 -14.01 -10.43
N PRO A 43 8.88 -13.45 -9.37
CA PRO A 43 8.34 -12.31 -8.63
C PRO A 43 8.61 -10.98 -9.37
N VAL A 44 8.20 -10.89 -10.64
CA VAL A 44 8.44 -9.71 -11.48
C VAL A 44 7.69 -8.50 -10.92
N GLY A 45 8.35 -7.34 -10.91
CA GLY A 45 7.82 -6.11 -10.33
C GLY A 45 8.23 -5.88 -8.87
N SER A 46 8.75 -6.91 -8.18
CA SER A 46 9.26 -6.77 -6.82
C SER A 46 10.70 -6.23 -6.82
N LEU A 47 10.91 -5.09 -6.15
CA LEU A 47 12.22 -4.49 -5.95
C LEU A 47 13.06 -5.30 -4.98
N THR A 48 12.46 -5.89 -3.94
CA THR A 48 13.21 -6.73 -3.00
C THR A 48 13.82 -7.96 -3.70
N GLN A 49 13.09 -8.55 -4.66
CA GLN A 49 13.51 -9.78 -5.32
C GLN A 49 14.45 -9.57 -6.52
N TYR A 50 14.26 -8.49 -7.30
CA TYR A 50 15.03 -8.23 -8.53
C TYR A 50 15.88 -6.96 -8.50
N GLY A 51 15.63 -6.06 -7.56
CA GLY A 51 16.34 -4.79 -7.47
C GLY A 51 17.81 -4.98 -7.10
N THR A 52 18.69 -4.20 -7.72
CA THR A 52 20.10 -4.12 -7.36
C THR A 52 20.42 -2.85 -6.58
N ILE A 53 21.50 -2.91 -5.80
CA ILE A 53 22.00 -1.77 -5.06
C ILE A 53 23.50 -1.59 -5.31
N ARG A 54 23.88 -0.44 -5.88
CA ARG A 54 25.30 -0.12 -6.10
C ARG A 54 25.98 0.18 -4.77
N LEU A 55 27.11 -0.47 -4.55
CA LEU A 55 28.03 -0.22 -3.44
C LEU A 55 29.37 0.29 -4.00
N GLY A 56 30.02 1.20 -3.29
CA GLY A 56 31.32 1.73 -3.72
C GLY A 56 31.28 2.52 -5.04
N LYS A 57 32.40 2.49 -5.77
CA LYS A 57 32.60 3.27 -7.00
C LYS A 57 31.91 2.62 -8.20
N ARG A 58 31.56 3.45 -9.19
CA ARG A 58 30.96 2.99 -10.46
C ARG A 58 31.86 2.02 -11.24
N THR A 59 33.17 2.09 -11.04
CA THR A 59 34.17 1.27 -11.72
C THR A 59 34.36 -0.12 -11.11
N GLU A 60 33.81 -0.37 -9.91
CA GLU A 60 34.02 -1.62 -9.16
C GLU A 60 33.00 -2.72 -9.51
N ASN A 61 31.99 -2.39 -10.32
CA ASN A 61 30.90 -3.29 -10.71
C ASN A 61 30.20 -4.01 -9.52
N ASN A 62 30.21 -3.40 -8.34
CA ASN A 62 29.61 -3.96 -7.13
C ASN A 62 28.13 -3.54 -7.04
N GLN A 63 27.25 -4.40 -7.55
CA GLN A 63 25.80 -4.16 -7.62
C GLN A 63 25.01 -5.43 -7.22
N PRO A 64 25.13 -5.91 -5.97
CA PRO A 64 24.38 -7.07 -5.51
C PRO A 64 22.87 -6.85 -5.60
N LEU A 65 22.12 -7.94 -5.61
CA LEU A 65 20.67 -7.88 -5.41
C LEU A 65 20.38 -7.39 -3.98
N ILE A 66 19.27 -6.68 -3.82
CA ILE A 66 18.85 -6.15 -2.51
C ILE A 66 18.68 -7.29 -1.50
N LYS A 67 18.03 -8.40 -1.89
CA LYS A 67 17.88 -9.60 -1.04
C LYS A 67 19.20 -10.28 -0.63
N ASP A 68 20.29 -10.05 -1.37
CA ASP A 68 21.61 -10.57 -1.03
C ASP A 68 22.43 -9.56 -0.21
N PHE A 69 21.94 -8.32 -0.10
CA PHE A 69 22.59 -7.22 0.62
C PHE A 69 22.01 -6.98 2.02
N VAL A 70 20.68 -7.07 2.17
CA VAL A 70 19.96 -6.93 3.45
C VAL A 70 19.32 -8.25 3.86
N PRO A 71 19.27 -8.59 5.17
CA PRO A 71 18.71 -9.86 5.63
C PRO A 71 17.18 -9.81 5.61
N LEU A 72 16.58 -10.03 4.45
CA LEU A 72 15.12 -10.15 4.27
C LEU A 72 14.65 -11.58 4.61
N ALA A 73 13.39 -11.72 5.01
CA ALA A 73 12.76 -13.04 5.15
C ALA A 73 12.71 -13.77 3.80
N GLY A 74 12.91 -15.09 3.81
CA GLY A 74 12.73 -15.92 2.63
C GLY A 74 11.25 -16.02 2.25
N LEU A 75 10.96 -16.23 0.97
CA LEU A 75 9.56 -16.44 0.54
C LEU A 75 8.97 -17.71 1.17
N ASP A 76 9.79 -18.76 1.35
CA ASP A 76 9.41 -20.01 2.03
C ASP A 76 9.02 -19.83 3.50
N ASP A 77 9.47 -18.75 4.15
CA ASP A 77 9.13 -18.42 5.53
C ASP A 77 7.77 -17.72 5.66
N LEU A 78 7.16 -17.28 4.55
CA LEU A 78 5.88 -16.58 4.56
C LEU A 78 4.72 -17.53 4.80
N VAL A 79 3.89 -17.19 5.80
CA VAL A 79 2.60 -17.84 6.07
C VAL A 79 1.49 -16.80 6.05
N PHE A 80 0.38 -17.11 5.36
CA PHE A 80 -0.68 -16.14 5.09
C PHE A 80 -1.94 -16.42 5.92
N GLY A 81 -2.61 -15.33 6.30
CA GLY A 81 -3.93 -15.33 6.89
C GLY A 81 -4.59 -13.97 6.68
N GLY A 82 -5.84 -13.82 7.11
CA GLY A 82 -6.52 -12.56 6.92
C GLY A 82 -7.99 -12.61 7.26
N TRP A 83 -8.69 -11.55 6.87
CA TRP A 83 -10.10 -11.35 7.13
C TRP A 83 -10.81 -10.96 5.85
N ASP A 84 -12.04 -11.40 5.68
CA ASP A 84 -12.91 -10.92 4.63
C ASP A 84 -14.37 -10.98 5.07
N ILE A 85 -15.23 -10.21 4.41
CA ILE A 85 -16.68 -10.24 4.61
C ILE A 85 -17.34 -11.40 3.85
N PHE A 86 -16.58 -12.09 3.00
CA PHE A 86 -16.94 -13.34 2.35
C PHE A 86 -16.17 -14.51 2.99
N GLY A 87 -16.82 -15.68 3.06
CA GLY A 87 -16.23 -16.89 3.66
C GLY A 87 -15.44 -17.77 2.68
N ASP A 88 -15.37 -17.37 1.41
CA ASP A 88 -14.67 -18.09 0.34
C ASP A 88 -13.20 -18.29 0.73
N ASN A 89 -12.67 -19.51 0.52
CA ASN A 89 -11.23 -19.73 0.73
C ASN A 89 -10.40 -18.98 -0.34
N CYS A 90 -9.07 -18.88 -0.15
CA CYS A 90 -8.23 -18.08 -1.02
C CYS A 90 -8.25 -18.54 -2.49
N TYR A 91 -8.46 -19.83 -2.77
CA TYR A 91 -8.57 -20.35 -4.14
C TYR A 91 -9.87 -19.90 -4.81
N GLU A 92 -11.00 -20.04 -4.11
CA GLU A 92 -12.32 -19.58 -4.59
C GLU A 92 -12.32 -18.06 -4.82
N ALA A 93 -11.78 -17.30 -3.86
CA ALA A 93 -11.65 -15.86 -3.98
C ALA A 93 -10.73 -15.45 -5.15
N ALA A 94 -9.65 -16.21 -5.43
CA ALA A 94 -8.78 -15.98 -6.58
C ALA A 94 -9.50 -16.22 -7.92
N LEU A 95 -10.30 -17.28 -8.00
CA LEU A 95 -11.12 -17.59 -9.18
C LEU A 95 -12.18 -16.48 -9.41
N HIS A 96 -12.86 -16.05 -8.34
CA HIS A 96 -13.83 -14.94 -8.40
C HIS A 96 -13.18 -13.62 -8.83
N ALA A 97 -11.94 -13.36 -8.39
CA ALA A 97 -11.20 -12.16 -8.77
C ALA A 97 -10.81 -12.15 -10.26
N GLY A 98 -10.57 -13.32 -10.86
CA GLY A 98 -10.30 -13.44 -12.30
C GLY A 98 -9.01 -12.77 -12.78
N VAL A 99 -8.03 -12.60 -11.89
CA VAL A 99 -6.74 -11.91 -12.20
C VAL A 99 -5.72 -12.87 -12.82
N ILE A 100 -5.56 -14.03 -12.19
CA ILE A 100 -4.65 -15.11 -12.61
C ILE A 100 -5.50 -16.19 -13.29
N GLU A 101 -5.00 -16.75 -14.40
CA GLU A 101 -5.74 -17.76 -15.15
C GLU A 101 -6.01 -19.02 -14.29
N PRO A 102 -7.21 -19.64 -14.37
CA PRO A 102 -7.56 -20.81 -13.56
C PRO A 102 -6.58 -21.97 -13.65
N GLU A 103 -5.99 -22.20 -14.83
CA GLU A 103 -5.01 -23.25 -15.06
C GLU A 103 -3.72 -23.03 -14.25
N ARG A 104 -3.34 -21.76 -14.03
CA ARG A 104 -2.20 -21.42 -13.17
C ARG A 104 -2.56 -21.57 -11.70
N LEU A 105 -3.73 -21.11 -11.29
CA LEU A 105 -4.20 -21.24 -9.89
C LEU A 105 -4.26 -22.72 -9.47
N LYS A 106 -4.67 -23.61 -10.37
CA LYS A 106 -4.73 -25.05 -10.13
C LYS A 106 -3.39 -25.67 -9.69
N LEU A 107 -2.25 -25.08 -10.10
CA LEU A 107 -0.91 -25.57 -9.72
C LEU A 107 -0.58 -25.33 -8.23
N VAL A 108 -1.32 -24.46 -7.57
CA VAL A 108 -1.17 -24.08 -6.16
C VAL A 108 -2.50 -24.15 -5.41
N GLN A 109 -3.43 -24.98 -5.89
CA GLN A 109 -4.78 -25.08 -5.33
C GLN A 109 -4.77 -25.51 -3.86
N GLU A 110 -3.99 -26.54 -3.51
CA GLU A 110 -3.92 -27.06 -2.14
C GLU A 110 -3.45 -25.98 -1.15
N GLU A 111 -2.43 -25.20 -1.51
CA GLU A 111 -1.93 -24.12 -0.68
C GLU A 111 -2.95 -22.99 -0.50
N LEU A 112 -3.70 -22.66 -1.56
CA LEU A 112 -4.71 -21.61 -1.53
C LEU A 112 -5.98 -22.05 -0.77
N GLU A 113 -6.45 -23.28 -0.95
CA GLU A 113 -7.63 -23.80 -0.23
C GLU A 113 -7.40 -23.91 1.28
N ALA A 114 -6.14 -24.12 1.70
CA ALA A 114 -5.76 -24.16 3.11
C ALA A 114 -5.90 -22.80 3.83
N ILE A 115 -6.10 -21.70 3.10
CA ILE A 115 -6.21 -20.36 3.65
C ILE A 115 -7.66 -19.90 3.56
N THR A 116 -8.36 -19.92 4.70
CA THR A 116 -9.72 -19.42 4.84
C THR A 116 -9.75 -18.11 5.62
N PRO A 117 -10.44 -17.06 5.15
CA PRO A 117 -10.53 -15.79 5.86
C PRO A 117 -11.28 -15.93 7.18
N LEU A 118 -10.81 -15.21 8.20
CA LEU A 118 -11.55 -14.95 9.43
C LEU A 118 -12.68 -13.94 9.16
N LYS A 119 -13.66 -13.89 10.06
CA LYS A 119 -14.76 -12.90 9.97
C LYS A 119 -14.21 -11.48 10.08
N ALA A 120 -14.55 -10.61 9.14
CA ALA A 120 -14.06 -9.24 9.15
C ALA A 120 -14.84 -8.33 10.11
N VAL A 121 -14.16 -7.34 10.69
CA VAL A 121 -14.81 -6.12 11.15
C VAL A 121 -15.17 -5.27 9.91
N PHE A 122 -16.46 -4.97 9.74
CA PHE A 122 -16.98 -4.24 8.58
C PHE A 122 -18.19 -3.40 8.98
N ASP A 123 -18.29 -2.20 8.41
CA ASP A 123 -19.44 -1.33 8.53
C ASP A 123 -19.76 -0.69 7.17
N GLN A 124 -20.96 -0.95 6.68
CA GLN A 124 -21.43 -0.54 5.37
C GLN A 124 -21.57 0.99 5.24
N ASN A 125 -21.61 1.73 6.34
CA ASN A 125 -21.60 3.21 6.30
C ASN A 125 -20.31 3.75 5.65
N TYR A 126 -19.21 3.01 5.78
CA TYR A 126 -17.90 3.41 5.25
C TYR A 126 -17.57 2.73 3.91
N VAL A 127 -18.23 1.63 3.55
CA VAL A 127 -18.11 0.98 2.24
C VAL A 127 -19.50 0.60 1.72
N ARG A 128 -20.21 1.59 1.18
CA ARG A 128 -21.67 1.53 0.95
C ARG A 128 -22.13 0.48 -0.07
N ARG A 129 -21.33 0.29 -1.12
CA ARG A 129 -21.65 -0.60 -2.25
C ARG A 129 -21.23 -2.05 -2.01
N LEU A 130 -20.87 -2.40 -0.78
CA LEU A 130 -20.38 -3.72 -0.43
C LEU A 130 -21.12 -4.26 0.79
N SER A 131 -21.45 -5.55 0.76
CA SER A 131 -22.06 -6.27 1.89
C SER A 131 -21.65 -7.74 1.82
N GLY A 132 -21.49 -8.39 2.97
CA GLY A 132 -21.13 -9.80 3.05
C GLY A 132 -21.59 -10.44 4.36
N PRO A 133 -21.77 -11.77 4.41
CA PRO A 133 -22.28 -12.44 5.60
C PRO A 133 -21.23 -12.74 6.67
N HIS A 134 -19.93 -12.64 6.35
CA HIS A 134 -18.82 -13.09 7.20
C HIS A 134 -18.27 -11.98 8.08
N ILE A 135 -19.13 -11.37 8.90
CA ILE A 135 -18.82 -10.17 9.68
C ILE A 135 -18.80 -10.48 11.18
N LYS A 136 -17.86 -9.86 11.92
CA LYS A 136 -17.79 -9.91 13.40
C LYS A 136 -18.89 -9.07 14.03
N THR A 137 -19.35 -9.49 15.21
CA THR A 137 -20.33 -8.75 16.02
C THR A 137 -19.76 -8.48 17.40
N GLY A 138 -20.02 -7.29 17.93
CA GLY A 138 -19.59 -6.84 19.26
C GLY A 138 -20.49 -5.70 19.73
N GLN A 139 -20.51 -5.41 21.03
CA GLN A 139 -21.33 -4.34 21.60
C GLN A 139 -20.83 -2.97 21.17
N ASN A 140 -19.51 -2.84 20.99
CA ASN A 140 -18.89 -1.62 20.51
C ASN A 140 -17.62 -1.89 19.69
N LYS A 141 -17.09 -0.83 19.07
CA LYS A 141 -15.86 -0.87 18.26
C LYS A 141 -14.63 -1.30 19.06
N TYR A 142 -14.60 -1.04 20.37
CA TYR A 142 -13.50 -1.48 21.24
C TYR A 142 -13.49 -3.01 21.38
N GLU A 143 -14.64 -3.64 21.61
CA GLU A 143 -14.74 -5.11 21.64
C GLU A 143 -14.38 -5.74 20.29
N LEU A 144 -14.75 -5.11 19.18
CA LEU A 144 -14.36 -5.58 17.85
C LEU A 144 -12.84 -5.51 17.65
N ALA A 145 -12.18 -4.47 18.16
CA ALA A 145 -10.72 -4.36 18.15
C ALA A 145 -10.05 -5.45 19.02
N LEU A 146 -10.61 -5.77 20.19
CA LEU A 146 -10.12 -6.87 21.03
C LEU A 146 -10.25 -8.23 20.31
N GLN A 147 -11.36 -8.49 19.64
CA GLN A 147 -11.52 -9.71 18.83
C GLN A 147 -10.52 -9.80 17.68
N LEU A 148 -10.06 -8.67 17.12
CA LEU A 148 -8.99 -8.67 16.13
C LEU A 148 -7.64 -9.00 16.77
N MET A 149 -7.38 -8.53 17.99
CA MET A 149 -6.16 -8.90 18.74
C MET A 149 -6.13 -10.40 19.07
N GLU A 150 -7.26 -10.97 19.47
CA GLU A 150 -7.41 -12.41 19.70
C GLU A 150 -7.16 -13.22 18.40
N ASP A 151 -7.67 -12.75 17.27
CA ASP A 151 -7.41 -13.39 15.97
C ASP A 151 -5.92 -13.37 15.59
N ILE A 152 -5.21 -12.27 15.88
CA ILE A 152 -3.77 -12.12 15.63
C ILE A 152 -2.99 -13.14 16.49
N GLU A 153 -3.32 -13.24 17.77
CA GLU A 153 -2.70 -14.21 18.70
C GLU A 153 -2.99 -15.66 18.26
N ALA A 154 -4.24 -15.98 17.96
CA ALA A 154 -4.62 -17.31 17.49
C ALA A 154 -3.94 -17.69 16.16
N PHE A 155 -3.75 -16.72 15.25
CA PHE A 155 -2.98 -16.93 14.03
C PHE A 155 -1.51 -17.22 14.34
N GLN A 156 -0.92 -16.48 15.27
CA GLN A 156 0.46 -16.68 15.71
C GLN A 156 0.67 -18.10 16.25
N ASP A 157 -0.21 -18.53 17.15
CA ASP A 157 -0.17 -19.87 17.77
C ASP A 157 -0.33 -20.99 16.75
N ARG A 158 -1.33 -20.88 15.86
CA ARG A 158 -1.61 -21.89 14.84
C ARG A 158 -0.47 -22.06 13.84
N THR A 159 0.16 -20.96 13.45
CA THR A 159 1.18 -20.98 12.38
C THR A 159 2.59 -21.14 12.90
N GLY A 160 2.84 -20.84 14.18
CA GLY A 160 4.17 -20.69 14.75
C GLY A 160 4.91 -19.47 14.23
N ALA A 161 4.18 -18.46 13.73
CA ALA A 161 4.79 -17.21 13.29
C ALA A 161 5.49 -16.52 14.47
N THR A 162 6.72 -16.07 14.25
CA THR A 162 7.51 -15.35 15.28
C THR A 162 7.56 -13.85 15.03
N ARG A 163 7.17 -13.46 13.81
CA ARG A 163 7.06 -12.09 13.32
C ARG A 163 5.83 -12.01 12.44
N MET A 164 5.21 -10.84 12.37
CA MET A 164 4.03 -10.62 11.55
C MET A 164 4.07 -9.24 10.89
N VAL A 165 3.39 -9.06 9.76
CA VAL A 165 3.11 -7.76 9.15
C VAL A 165 1.67 -7.75 8.65
N MET A 166 0.99 -6.61 8.80
CA MET A 166 -0.38 -6.41 8.36
C MET A 166 -0.48 -5.36 7.23
N PRO A 167 -0.40 -5.77 5.95
CA PRO A 167 -0.77 -4.91 4.84
C PRO A 167 -2.31 -4.85 4.68
N TRP A 168 -2.88 -3.66 4.75
CA TRP A 168 -4.30 -3.42 4.46
C TRP A 168 -4.56 -3.55 2.96
N CYS A 169 -5.39 -4.52 2.58
CA CYS A 169 -5.86 -4.76 1.22
C CYS A 169 -7.40 -4.71 1.12
N GLY A 170 -8.05 -4.16 2.16
CA GLY A 170 -9.50 -4.00 2.21
C GLY A 170 -9.98 -2.86 1.31
N SER A 171 -11.28 -2.85 1.05
CA SER A 171 -11.93 -1.84 0.21
C SER A 171 -11.66 -0.41 0.70
N THR A 172 -11.65 0.52 -0.25
CA THR A 172 -11.53 1.96 0.03
C THR A 172 -12.76 2.44 0.83
N GLU A 173 -12.51 3.00 2.01
CA GLU A 173 -13.52 3.63 2.85
C GLU A 173 -13.88 5.03 2.33
N VAL A 174 -15.06 5.52 2.70
CA VAL A 174 -15.50 6.89 2.39
C VAL A 174 -14.48 7.93 2.90
N PHE A 175 -14.42 9.07 2.20
CA PHE A 175 -13.57 10.19 2.61
C PHE A 175 -13.91 10.67 4.03
N MET A 176 -12.88 10.85 4.83
CA MET A 176 -12.96 11.40 6.18
C MET A 176 -11.79 12.33 6.45
N GLU A 177 -12.05 13.34 7.27
CA GLU A 177 -11.04 14.23 7.82
C GLU A 177 -10.75 13.83 9.27
N THR A 178 -9.64 14.32 9.82
CA THR A 178 -9.29 14.12 11.21
C THR A 178 -10.31 14.79 12.13
N ASP A 179 -10.75 14.07 13.15
CA ASP A 179 -11.73 14.49 14.16
C ASP A 179 -11.05 14.62 15.54
N ASP A 180 -11.70 15.28 16.50
CA ASP A 180 -11.20 15.40 17.88
C ASP A 180 -10.96 14.03 18.54
N VAL A 181 -11.76 13.02 18.20
CA VAL A 181 -11.59 11.65 18.70
C VAL A 181 -10.27 11.00 18.25
N HIS A 182 -9.62 11.54 17.22
CA HIS A 182 -8.38 11.01 16.65
C HIS A 182 -7.11 11.63 17.24
N LYS A 183 -7.23 12.63 18.11
CA LYS A 183 -6.10 13.43 18.58
C LYS A 183 -5.21 12.72 19.59
N THR A 184 -5.79 11.89 20.47
CA THR A 184 -5.06 11.19 21.53
C THR A 184 -5.54 9.77 21.66
N LEU A 185 -4.69 8.86 22.12
CA LEU A 185 -5.06 7.47 22.36
C LEU A 185 -6.25 7.34 23.33
N LEU A 186 -6.27 8.17 24.40
CA LEU A 186 -7.36 8.19 25.37
C LEU A 186 -8.71 8.54 24.71
N ALA A 187 -8.73 9.58 23.88
CA ALA A 187 -9.94 9.99 23.16
C ALA A 187 -10.37 8.92 22.16
N PHE A 188 -9.41 8.31 21.46
CA PHE A 188 -9.66 7.26 20.48
C PHE A 188 -10.27 6.01 21.13
N GLU A 189 -9.72 5.53 22.25
CA GLU A 189 -10.26 4.39 22.98
C GLU A 189 -11.64 4.66 23.60
N ALA A 190 -11.86 5.87 24.13
CA ALA A 190 -13.18 6.28 24.60
C ALA A 190 -14.20 6.30 23.44
N GLY A 191 -13.81 6.87 22.30
CA GLY A 191 -14.63 6.87 21.09
C GLY A 191 -14.93 5.47 20.56
N MET A 192 -14.01 4.52 20.69
CA MET A 192 -14.26 3.12 20.33
C MET A 192 -15.33 2.49 21.23
N LYS A 193 -15.32 2.78 22.54
CA LYS A 193 -16.33 2.29 23.49
C LYS A 193 -17.71 2.92 23.24
N ASP A 194 -17.72 4.17 22.80
CA ASP A 194 -18.94 4.94 22.50
C ASP A 194 -19.43 4.76 21.05
N ASN A 195 -18.79 3.90 20.26
CA ASN A 195 -19.10 3.69 18.83
C ASN A 195 -19.03 4.95 17.96
N HIS A 196 -18.11 5.87 18.27
CA HIS A 196 -17.98 7.16 17.60
C HIS A 196 -17.90 7.01 16.06
N PRO A 197 -18.71 7.75 15.28
CA PRO A 197 -18.83 7.56 13.84
C PRO A 197 -17.56 7.92 13.05
N ALA A 198 -16.65 8.71 13.62
CA ALA A 198 -15.37 9.02 12.99
C ALA A 198 -14.32 7.89 13.08
N ILE A 199 -14.57 6.81 13.83
CA ILE A 199 -13.65 5.68 13.94
C ILE A 199 -14.07 4.57 12.97
N THR A 200 -13.27 4.31 11.95
CA THR A 200 -13.60 3.32 10.91
C THR A 200 -13.08 1.93 11.19
N PRO A 201 -13.61 0.89 10.52
CA PRO A 201 -13.07 -0.46 10.55
C PRO A 201 -11.55 -0.49 10.32
N SER A 202 -11.02 0.20 9.31
CA SER A 202 -9.57 0.21 9.04
C SER A 202 -8.73 0.71 10.21
N MET A 203 -9.22 1.69 10.98
CA MET A 203 -8.57 2.17 12.20
C MET A 203 -8.58 1.11 13.31
N LEU A 204 -9.61 0.26 13.39
CA LEU A 204 -9.66 -0.84 14.36
C LEU A 204 -8.63 -1.92 14.06
N TYR A 205 -8.42 -2.26 12.78
CA TYR A 205 -7.34 -3.17 12.37
C TYR A 205 -5.96 -2.57 12.66
N ALA A 206 -5.77 -1.28 12.35
CA ALA A 206 -4.52 -0.59 12.65
C ALA A 206 -4.23 -0.55 14.16
N TYR A 207 -5.23 -0.22 14.98
CA TYR A 207 -5.12 -0.25 16.44
C TYR A 207 -4.76 -1.65 16.95
N ALA A 208 -5.49 -2.70 16.52
CA ALA A 208 -5.22 -4.08 16.90
C ALA A 208 -3.81 -4.53 16.49
N ALA A 209 -3.37 -4.19 15.27
CA ALA A 209 -2.03 -4.49 14.79
C ALA A 209 -0.95 -3.84 15.68
N ILE A 210 -1.07 -2.54 15.94
CA ILE A 210 -0.08 -1.81 16.74
C ILE A 210 -0.05 -2.32 18.19
N MET A 211 -1.23 -2.59 18.79
CA MET A 211 -1.32 -3.16 20.14
C MET A 211 -0.70 -4.56 20.24
N SER A 212 -0.77 -5.35 19.17
CA SER A 212 -0.12 -6.65 19.05
C SER A 212 1.33 -6.58 18.52
N ASN A 213 1.94 -5.39 18.46
CA ASN A 213 3.29 -5.14 17.94
C ASN A 213 3.50 -5.67 16.51
N VAL A 214 2.46 -5.57 15.67
CA VAL A 214 2.47 -5.96 14.26
C VAL A 214 2.60 -4.71 13.39
N PRO A 215 3.70 -4.55 12.62
CA PRO A 215 3.84 -3.49 11.63
C PRO A 215 2.65 -3.41 10.68
N PHE A 216 2.20 -2.20 10.37
CA PHE A 216 0.99 -1.96 9.57
C PHE A 216 1.28 -1.12 8.32
N ALA A 217 0.85 -1.60 7.15
CA ALA A 217 0.99 -0.87 5.88
C ALA A 217 -0.37 -0.59 5.25
N ASN A 218 -0.76 0.67 5.13
CA ASN A 218 -2.06 1.05 4.57
C ASN A 218 -2.04 1.04 3.04
N GLY A 219 -2.57 -0.01 2.41
CA GLY A 219 -2.63 -0.14 0.95
C GLY A 219 -3.75 0.64 0.26
N ALA A 220 -4.67 1.26 1.01
CA ALA A 220 -5.81 2.04 0.51
C ALA A 220 -5.66 3.53 0.87
N PRO A 221 -6.41 4.47 0.25
CA PRO A 221 -6.30 5.90 0.57
C PRO A 221 -7.03 6.31 1.87
N ASN A 222 -7.53 5.33 2.63
CA ASN A 222 -8.26 5.50 3.89
C ASN A 222 -7.46 6.29 4.93
N LEU A 223 -8.13 6.99 5.85
CA LEU A 223 -7.46 7.74 6.91
C LEU A 223 -6.65 6.81 7.85
N THR A 224 -7.23 5.70 8.29
CA THR A 224 -6.53 4.58 8.99
C THR A 224 -5.46 5.02 10.01
N VAL A 225 -4.18 4.77 9.74
CA VAL A 225 -3.00 5.10 10.59
C VAL A 225 -2.55 6.56 10.45
N ASP A 226 -3.15 7.32 9.55
CA ASP A 226 -2.83 8.73 9.28
C ASP A 226 -3.58 9.66 10.24
N ILE A 227 -3.56 9.29 11.54
CA ILE A 227 -4.15 10.05 12.63
C ILE A 227 -3.18 10.17 13.82
N PRO A 228 -3.18 11.30 14.56
CA PRO A 228 -2.23 11.52 15.65
C PRO A 228 -2.20 10.40 16.69
N ALA A 229 -3.37 9.92 17.15
CA ALA A 229 -3.46 8.88 18.16
C ALA A 229 -2.74 7.58 17.78
N LEU A 230 -2.85 7.13 16.52
CA LEU A 230 -2.23 5.88 16.07
C LEU A 230 -0.76 6.07 15.68
N GLN A 231 -0.38 7.27 15.21
CA GLN A 231 1.02 7.60 14.96
C GLN A 231 1.83 7.66 16.26
N GLU A 232 1.28 8.29 17.30
CA GLU A 232 1.87 8.34 18.64
C GLU A 232 1.96 6.93 19.24
N LEU A 233 0.86 6.16 19.19
CA LEU A 233 0.85 4.78 19.67
C LEU A 233 1.89 3.90 18.96
N ALA A 234 2.03 4.01 17.64
CA ALA A 234 3.02 3.28 16.87
C ALA A 234 4.45 3.65 17.26
N SER A 235 4.71 4.94 17.48
CA SER A 235 6.01 5.43 17.97
C SER A 235 6.33 4.86 19.36
N ASP A 236 5.40 4.98 20.30
CA ASP A 236 5.57 4.55 21.70
C ASP A 236 5.79 3.04 21.84
N ARG A 237 5.10 2.24 21.00
CA ARG A 237 5.25 0.78 20.98
C ARG A 237 6.40 0.29 20.13
N GLY A 238 7.13 1.18 19.44
CA GLY A 238 8.23 0.78 18.57
C GLY A 238 7.77 0.02 17.32
N VAL A 239 6.57 0.32 16.80
CA VAL A 239 5.95 -0.36 15.66
C VAL A 239 6.06 0.50 14.40
N PRO A 240 6.66 -0.01 13.30
CA PRO A 240 6.64 0.65 12.00
C PRO A 240 5.24 0.74 11.42
N ILE A 241 4.88 1.91 10.91
CA ILE A 241 3.68 2.14 10.11
C ILE A 241 4.03 2.83 8.79
N CYS A 242 3.29 2.53 7.73
CA CYS A 242 3.42 3.27 6.47
C CYS A 242 2.10 3.29 5.71
N GLY A 243 2.06 4.15 4.69
CA GLY A 243 0.89 4.38 3.88
C GLY A 243 1.08 5.65 3.05
N LYS A 244 0.11 6.02 2.22
CA LYS A 244 -1.10 5.24 1.92
C LYS A 244 -1.39 5.15 0.43
N ASP A 245 -2.22 4.18 0.07
CA ASP A 245 -2.64 3.84 -1.29
C ASP A 245 -1.50 3.32 -2.18
N PHE A 246 -1.51 2.03 -2.56
CA PHE A 246 -0.43 1.46 -3.36
C PHE A 246 -0.22 2.21 -4.67
N LYS A 247 1.02 2.59 -4.97
CA LYS A 247 1.37 3.30 -6.20
C LYS A 247 1.48 2.35 -7.38
N THR A 248 0.38 2.24 -8.11
CA THR A 248 0.25 1.42 -9.31
C THR A 248 -0.36 2.23 -10.46
N GLY A 249 -0.39 1.63 -11.65
CA GLY A 249 -1.16 2.11 -12.79
C GLY A 249 -0.80 3.55 -13.21
N GLN A 250 -1.81 4.41 -13.28
CA GLN A 250 -1.67 5.77 -13.81
C GLN A 250 -0.84 6.70 -12.91
N THR A 251 -1.02 6.62 -11.58
CA THR A 251 -0.27 7.49 -10.66
C THR A 251 1.23 7.17 -10.70
N LEU A 252 1.60 5.89 -10.87
CA LEU A 252 2.99 5.51 -11.13
C LEU A 252 3.55 6.26 -12.34
N MET A 253 2.83 6.27 -13.47
CA MET A 253 3.24 6.99 -14.68
C MET A 253 3.40 8.49 -14.45
N LYS A 254 2.49 9.13 -13.70
CA LYS A 254 2.63 10.55 -13.31
C LYS A 254 3.94 10.80 -12.55
N THR A 255 4.25 9.96 -11.56
CA THR A 255 5.48 10.08 -10.76
C THR A 255 6.76 9.71 -11.51
N ILE A 256 6.67 9.10 -12.70
CA ILE A 256 7.81 8.86 -13.60
C ILE A 256 8.01 10.06 -14.52
N MET A 257 6.92 10.57 -15.09
CA MET A 257 6.97 11.57 -16.16
C MET A 257 7.12 12.99 -15.64
N ALA A 258 6.37 13.39 -14.60
CA ALA A 258 6.41 14.74 -14.07
C ALA A 258 7.84 15.15 -13.59
N PRO A 259 8.61 14.28 -12.91
CA PRO A 259 10.00 14.58 -12.61
C PRO A 259 10.87 14.79 -13.84
N GLY A 260 10.64 14.02 -14.90
CA GLY A 260 11.37 14.17 -16.17
C GLY A 260 11.08 15.50 -16.87
N LEU A 261 9.82 15.93 -16.88
CA LEU A 261 9.41 17.24 -17.40
C LEU A 261 10.07 18.36 -16.61
N LYS A 262 9.99 18.30 -15.27
CA LYS A 262 10.64 19.27 -14.39
C LYS A 262 12.15 19.28 -14.54
N ALA A 263 12.81 18.13 -14.60
CA ALA A 263 14.26 18.03 -14.76
C ALA A 263 14.77 18.67 -16.06
N ARG A 264 13.89 18.86 -17.05
CA ARG A 264 14.18 19.53 -18.33
C ARG A 264 13.57 20.92 -18.43
N MET A 265 12.90 21.40 -17.38
CA MET A 265 12.19 22.68 -17.34
C MET A 265 11.21 22.85 -18.51
N LEU A 266 10.48 21.77 -18.82
CA LEU A 266 9.36 21.84 -19.75
C LEU A 266 8.13 22.32 -18.99
N GLY A 267 7.47 23.34 -19.53
CA GLY A 267 6.25 23.90 -18.95
C GLY A 267 5.04 23.01 -19.19
N LEU A 268 4.02 23.18 -18.35
CA LEU A 268 2.79 22.41 -18.40
C LEU A 268 1.61 23.35 -18.61
N SER A 269 0.78 23.09 -19.63
CA SER A 269 -0.48 23.80 -19.84
C SER A 269 -1.68 22.99 -19.36
N GLY A 270 -1.58 21.65 -19.41
CA GLY A 270 -2.65 20.79 -18.93
C GLY A 270 -2.26 19.32 -18.80
N TRP A 271 -2.89 18.63 -17.86
CA TRP A 271 -2.77 17.19 -17.67
C TRP A 271 -4.17 16.60 -17.47
N PHE A 272 -4.72 16.01 -18.52
CA PHE A 272 -6.00 15.31 -18.45
C PHE A 272 -5.76 13.82 -18.25
N SER A 273 -6.42 13.24 -17.25
CA SER A 273 -6.30 11.82 -16.90
C SER A 273 -7.68 11.16 -16.84
N THR A 274 -7.88 10.05 -17.55
CA THR A 274 -9.09 9.21 -17.39
C THR A 274 -8.71 7.76 -17.14
N ASN A 275 -9.58 7.02 -16.44
CA ASN A 275 -9.40 5.62 -16.11
C ASN A 275 -10.71 4.85 -16.29
N ILE A 276 -10.62 3.63 -16.79
CA ILE A 276 -11.73 2.67 -16.79
C ILE A 276 -11.30 1.37 -16.11
N LEU A 277 -12.16 0.81 -15.25
CA LEU A 277 -11.97 -0.47 -14.57
C LEU A 277 -13.32 -1.10 -14.18
N GLY A 278 -13.37 -2.43 -14.06
CA GLY A 278 -14.62 -3.18 -13.86
C GLY A 278 -14.61 -4.17 -12.69
N ASN A 279 -13.54 -4.22 -11.90
CA ASN A 279 -13.45 -5.06 -10.70
C ASN A 279 -14.18 -4.42 -9.50
N ARG A 280 -14.16 -5.10 -8.35
CA ARG A 280 -14.80 -4.65 -7.11
C ARG A 280 -14.30 -3.27 -6.63
N ASP A 281 -13.03 -2.95 -6.87
CA ASP A 281 -12.49 -1.61 -6.56
C ASP A 281 -13.21 -0.54 -7.40
N GLY A 282 -13.41 -0.79 -8.70
CA GLY A 282 -14.19 0.08 -9.57
C GLY A 282 -15.63 0.29 -9.12
N ASP A 283 -16.30 -0.77 -8.65
CA ASP A 283 -17.68 -0.66 -8.16
C ASP A 283 -17.76 0.15 -6.86
N VAL A 284 -16.84 -0.06 -5.92
CA VAL A 284 -16.75 0.74 -4.68
C VAL A 284 -16.47 2.22 -5.01
N LEU A 285 -15.57 2.50 -5.95
CA LEU A 285 -15.23 3.85 -6.39
C LEU A 285 -16.33 4.53 -7.23
N HIS A 286 -17.39 3.81 -7.60
CA HIS A 286 -18.57 4.42 -8.21
C HIS A 286 -19.42 5.20 -7.19
N ASP A 287 -19.16 5.06 -5.88
CA ASP A 287 -19.71 5.96 -4.86
C ASP A 287 -18.91 7.29 -4.83
N PRO A 288 -19.56 8.46 -4.93
CA PRO A 288 -18.86 9.75 -4.96
C PRO A 288 -17.98 10.04 -3.73
N SER A 289 -18.34 9.54 -2.55
CA SER A 289 -17.58 9.79 -1.33
C SER A 289 -16.33 8.93 -1.23
N SER A 290 -16.36 7.68 -1.70
CA SER A 290 -15.16 6.86 -1.88
C SER A 290 -14.28 7.38 -3.03
N PHE A 291 -14.89 7.89 -4.11
CA PHE A 291 -14.16 8.52 -5.22
C PHE A 291 -13.37 9.75 -4.78
N ARG A 292 -13.95 10.63 -3.96
CA ARG A 292 -13.29 11.85 -3.45
C ARG A 292 -11.96 11.56 -2.75
N THR A 293 -11.89 10.47 -1.97
CA THR A 293 -10.64 10.01 -1.33
C THR A 293 -9.54 9.72 -2.36
N LYS A 294 -9.91 9.11 -3.49
CA LYS A 294 -8.99 8.75 -4.58
C LYS A 294 -8.64 9.91 -5.49
N GLU A 295 -9.55 10.87 -5.62
CA GLU A 295 -9.35 12.08 -6.43
C GLU A 295 -8.30 13.00 -5.80
N GLN A 296 -8.44 13.31 -4.50
CA GLN A 296 -7.47 14.15 -3.79
C GLN A 296 -6.05 13.57 -3.80
N SER A 297 -5.91 12.25 -3.65
CA SER A 297 -4.59 11.58 -3.71
C SER A 297 -3.96 11.64 -5.10
N LYS A 298 -4.74 11.81 -6.16
CA LYS A 298 -4.24 11.89 -7.55
C LYS A 298 -3.96 13.31 -8.03
N LEU A 299 -4.69 14.30 -7.52
CA LEU A 299 -4.52 15.70 -7.88
C LEU A 299 -3.25 16.29 -7.25
N SER A 300 -3.03 16.04 -5.97
CA SER A 300 -1.90 16.58 -5.21
C SER A 300 -0.50 16.19 -5.73
N VAL A 301 -0.37 15.06 -6.42
CA VAL A 301 0.95 14.52 -6.86
C VAL A 301 1.72 15.50 -7.74
N LEU A 302 1.05 16.19 -8.67
CA LEU A 302 1.73 17.10 -9.59
C LEU A 302 2.22 18.37 -8.89
N GLU A 303 1.42 18.90 -7.97
CA GLU A 303 1.74 20.12 -7.22
C GLU A 303 3.06 19.96 -6.44
N TYR A 304 3.21 18.85 -5.70
CA TYR A 304 4.44 18.56 -4.97
C TYR A 304 5.65 18.33 -5.87
N ILE A 305 5.48 17.65 -7.01
CA ILE A 305 6.59 17.38 -7.92
C ILE A 305 7.01 18.66 -8.62
N LEU A 306 6.08 19.39 -9.24
CA LEU A 306 6.35 20.54 -10.10
C LEU A 306 6.72 21.80 -9.30
N GLN A 307 6.23 21.93 -8.07
CA GLN A 307 6.53 23.05 -7.17
C GLN A 307 6.22 24.41 -7.83
N PRO A 308 4.94 24.71 -8.11
CA PRO A 308 4.54 25.93 -8.82
C PRO A 308 5.01 27.20 -8.12
N GLU A 309 5.06 27.22 -6.79
CA GLU A 309 5.60 28.35 -6.00
C GLU A 309 7.07 28.67 -6.32
N LEU A 310 7.84 27.69 -6.78
CA LEU A 310 9.26 27.87 -7.13
C LEU A 310 9.48 28.09 -8.63
N ASN A 311 8.49 27.77 -9.47
CA ASN A 311 8.57 27.82 -10.93
C ASN A 311 7.23 28.30 -11.52
N GLU A 312 6.78 29.47 -11.09
CA GLU A 312 5.45 30.02 -11.38
C GLU A 312 5.20 30.16 -12.89
N GLU A 313 6.21 30.57 -13.67
CA GLU A 313 6.09 30.70 -15.13
C GLU A 313 5.79 29.38 -15.85
N LEU A 314 6.24 28.25 -15.31
CA LEU A 314 6.09 26.94 -15.96
C LEU A 314 4.87 26.16 -15.46
N TYR A 315 4.48 26.38 -14.20
CA TYR A 315 3.53 25.52 -13.49
C TYR A 315 2.51 26.30 -12.66
N GLY A 316 2.53 27.63 -12.65
CA GLY A 316 1.60 28.45 -11.86
C GLY A 316 0.16 28.41 -12.38
N ASP A 317 -0.03 28.15 -13.67
CA ASP A 317 -1.35 28.11 -14.31
C ASP A 317 -1.44 26.94 -15.31
N TYR A 318 -1.82 25.76 -14.82
CA TYR A 318 -2.10 24.59 -15.65
C TYR A 318 -3.38 23.88 -15.21
N GLU A 319 -4.08 23.29 -16.18
CA GLU A 319 -5.33 22.55 -15.90
C GLU A 319 -5.02 21.10 -15.50
N HIS A 320 -5.57 20.60 -14.39
CA HIS A 320 -5.42 19.20 -13.95
C HIS A 320 -6.78 18.52 -13.76
N GLN A 321 -7.07 17.50 -14.58
CA GLN A 321 -8.33 16.78 -14.50
C GLN A 321 -8.11 15.29 -14.33
N VAL A 322 -8.91 14.66 -13.45
CA VAL A 322 -8.85 13.22 -13.18
C VAL A 322 -10.26 12.64 -13.17
N HIS A 323 -10.49 11.65 -14.03
CA HIS A 323 -11.75 10.90 -14.08
C HIS A 323 -11.50 9.40 -13.89
N ILE A 324 -12.42 8.73 -13.20
CA ILE A 324 -12.46 7.27 -13.07
C ILE A 324 -13.89 6.84 -13.38
N HIS A 325 -14.04 5.89 -14.29
CA HIS A 325 -15.33 5.36 -14.69
C HIS A 325 -15.40 3.86 -14.42
N TYR A 326 -16.46 3.43 -13.76
CA TYR A 326 -16.77 2.02 -13.60
C TYR A 326 -17.28 1.46 -14.94
N TYR A 327 -16.57 0.47 -15.48
CA TYR A 327 -16.91 -0.19 -16.73
C TYR A 327 -16.77 -1.70 -16.56
N PRO A 328 -17.86 -2.39 -16.14
CA PRO A 328 -17.84 -3.80 -15.72
C PRO A 328 -17.11 -4.77 -16.68
N PRO A 329 -17.26 -4.66 -18.03
CA PRO A 329 -16.61 -5.61 -18.95
C PRO A 329 -15.08 -5.69 -18.84
N ARG A 330 -14.41 -4.70 -18.23
CA ARG A 330 -12.95 -4.69 -18.09
C ARG A 330 -12.43 -5.59 -16.96
N GLY A 331 -13.24 -5.90 -15.95
CA GLY A 331 -12.74 -6.60 -14.75
C GLY A 331 -11.50 -5.90 -14.17
N ASP A 332 -10.44 -6.65 -13.87
CA ASP A 332 -9.15 -6.13 -13.37
C ASP A 332 -8.26 -5.47 -14.46
N ASN A 333 -8.64 -5.56 -15.74
CA ASN A 333 -7.89 -4.95 -16.85
C ASN A 333 -8.17 -3.44 -16.92
N LYS A 334 -7.56 -2.70 -16.00
CA LYS A 334 -7.64 -1.24 -15.95
C LYS A 334 -6.92 -0.61 -17.14
N GLU A 335 -7.55 0.41 -17.72
CA GLU A 335 -6.93 1.28 -18.72
C GLU A 335 -6.86 2.70 -18.18
N GLY A 336 -5.68 3.32 -18.28
CA GLY A 336 -5.46 4.73 -17.95
C GLY A 336 -4.99 5.50 -19.18
N TRP A 337 -5.66 6.61 -19.49
CA TRP A 337 -5.26 7.51 -20.57
C TRP A 337 -4.91 8.87 -20.02
N ASP A 338 -3.75 9.39 -20.45
CA ASP A 338 -3.28 10.72 -20.09
C ASP A 338 -2.98 11.52 -21.37
N ASN A 339 -3.52 12.73 -21.43
CA ASN A 339 -3.11 13.78 -22.35
C ASN A 339 -2.37 14.86 -21.58
N ILE A 340 -1.13 15.11 -21.96
CA ILE A 340 -0.25 16.05 -21.27
C ILE A 340 0.16 17.12 -22.28
N ASP A 341 -0.41 18.30 -22.14
CA ASP A 341 -0.11 19.48 -22.93
C ASP A 341 1.09 20.19 -22.30
N ILE A 342 2.22 20.19 -22.99
CA ILE A 342 3.48 20.77 -22.53
C ILE A 342 3.93 21.87 -23.47
N PHE A 343 4.84 22.73 -23.02
CA PHE A 343 5.52 23.70 -23.87
C PHE A 343 7.02 23.73 -23.60
N GLY A 344 7.77 24.15 -24.62
CA GLY A 344 9.23 24.21 -24.58
C GLY A 344 9.77 25.58 -24.98
N TRP A 345 10.92 25.57 -25.65
CA TRP A 345 11.58 26.79 -26.11
C TRP A 345 10.63 27.72 -26.89
N LEU A 346 10.60 29.01 -26.52
CA LEU A 346 9.73 30.03 -27.12
C LEU A 346 8.22 29.71 -26.98
N ASP A 347 7.85 29.03 -25.90
CA ASP A 347 6.47 28.66 -25.56
C ASP A 347 5.78 27.79 -26.63
N TYR A 348 6.58 27.08 -27.44
CA TYR A 348 6.02 26.22 -28.49
C TYR A 348 5.29 25.01 -27.87
N PRO A 349 3.99 24.83 -28.16
CA PRO A 349 3.20 23.78 -27.56
C PRO A 349 3.49 22.42 -28.20
N MET A 350 3.43 21.37 -27.38
CA MET A 350 3.58 19.97 -27.75
C MET A 350 2.65 19.12 -26.90
N GLN A 351 2.51 17.84 -27.24
CA GLN A 351 1.68 16.90 -26.49
C GLN A 351 2.40 15.59 -26.24
N ILE A 352 2.18 15.03 -25.06
CA ILE A 352 2.49 13.64 -24.74
C ILE A 352 1.16 12.91 -24.49
N LYS A 353 0.99 11.75 -25.16
CA LYS A 353 -0.15 10.87 -24.93
C LYS A 353 0.36 9.57 -24.30
N VAL A 354 -0.27 9.16 -23.22
CA VAL A 354 -0.02 7.85 -22.60
C VAL A 354 -1.31 7.07 -22.61
N ASN A 355 -1.26 5.86 -23.17
CA ASN A 355 -2.30 4.86 -22.93
C ASN A 355 -1.66 3.67 -22.22
N PHE A 356 -2.03 3.47 -20.96
CA PHE A 356 -1.52 2.38 -20.13
C PHE A 356 -2.62 1.36 -19.85
N LEU A 357 -2.55 0.25 -20.58
CA LEU A 357 -3.36 -0.94 -20.34
C LEU A 357 -2.63 -1.79 -19.30
N CYS A 358 -3.20 -1.90 -18.12
CA CYS A 358 -2.55 -2.55 -16.97
C CYS A 358 -3.52 -3.49 -16.24
N ARG A 359 -2.98 -4.34 -15.39
CA ARG A 359 -3.73 -5.14 -14.43
C ARG A 359 -3.38 -4.67 -13.05
N ASP A 360 -4.34 -4.10 -12.34
CA ASP A 360 -4.06 -3.42 -11.07
C ASP A 360 -3.55 -4.40 -10.02
N SER A 361 -4.16 -5.58 -9.91
CA SER A 361 -3.78 -6.59 -8.93
C SER A 361 -2.40 -7.19 -9.23
N ILE A 362 -2.02 -7.32 -10.51
CA ILE A 362 -0.67 -7.76 -10.93
C ILE A 362 0.40 -6.72 -10.57
N LEU A 363 0.07 -5.42 -10.62
CA LEU A 363 0.99 -4.36 -10.20
C LEU A 363 1.04 -4.21 -8.67
N ALA A 364 -0.06 -4.44 -7.97
CA ALA A 364 -0.17 -4.26 -6.52
C ALA A 364 0.45 -5.42 -5.72
N ALA A 365 0.32 -6.66 -6.18
CA ALA A 365 0.87 -7.83 -5.49
C ALA A 365 2.38 -7.71 -5.16
N PRO A 366 3.29 -7.36 -6.11
CA PRO A 366 4.70 -7.19 -5.79
C PRO A 366 4.98 -6.00 -4.87
N VAL A 367 4.16 -4.94 -4.91
CA VAL A 367 4.25 -3.81 -3.96
C VAL A 367 3.92 -4.28 -2.54
N ALA A 368 2.84 -5.04 -2.38
CA ALA A 368 2.47 -5.61 -1.08
C ALA A 368 3.56 -6.58 -0.56
N LEU A 369 4.13 -7.42 -1.43
CA LEU A 369 5.24 -8.30 -1.07
C LEU A 369 6.45 -7.51 -0.55
N ASP A 370 6.88 -6.49 -1.28
CA ASP A 370 8.01 -5.66 -0.88
C ASP A 370 7.78 -4.97 0.46
N LEU A 371 6.57 -4.44 0.67
CA LEU A 371 6.19 -3.81 1.94
C LEU A 371 6.19 -4.81 3.09
N VAL A 372 5.70 -6.03 2.89
CA VAL A 372 5.80 -7.10 3.91
C VAL A 372 7.26 -7.33 4.33
N LEU A 373 8.15 -7.53 3.36
CA LEU A 373 9.56 -7.83 3.63
C LEU A 373 10.31 -6.65 4.25
N PHE A 374 10.02 -5.43 3.79
CA PHE A 374 10.68 -4.23 4.32
C PHE A 374 10.12 -3.74 5.65
N MET A 375 8.83 -3.95 5.95
CA MET A 375 8.26 -3.64 7.27
C MET A 375 8.76 -4.62 8.33
N ASP A 376 8.91 -5.89 7.98
CA ASP A 376 9.61 -6.87 8.81
C ASP A 376 11.07 -6.45 9.09
N LEU A 377 11.80 -6.02 8.05
CA LEU A 377 13.14 -5.48 8.20
C LEU A 377 13.18 -4.24 9.11
N ALA A 378 12.26 -3.30 8.94
CA ALA A 378 12.16 -2.08 9.74
C ALA A 378 11.99 -2.43 11.24
N GLN A 379 11.04 -3.32 11.56
CA GLN A 379 10.78 -3.77 12.92
C GLN A 379 12.02 -4.44 13.54
N ARG A 380 12.68 -5.34 12.79
CA ARG A 380 13.90 -6.02 13.24
C ARG A 380 15.11 -5.10 13.38
N SER A 381 15.08 -3.94 12.73
CA SER A 381 16.12 -2.92 12.83
C SER A 381 15.84 -1.90 13.93
N GLY A 382 14.76 -2.08 14.71
CA GLY A 382 14.35 -1.15 15.77
C GLY A 382 13.77 0.17 15.25
N MET A 383 13.39 0.24 13.97
CA MET A 383 12.68 1.40 13.43
C MET A 383 11.24 1.42 13.95
N SER A 384 10.67 2.61 14.11
CA SER A 384 9.32 2.80 14.65
C SER A 384 8.61 3.97 13.96
N GLY A 385 7.29 4.06 14.14
CA GLY A 385 6.48 5.13 13.57
C GLY A 385 6.51 5.13 12.05
N ILE A 386 6.35 6.32 11.46
CA ILE A 386 6.21 6.50 10.01
C ILE A 386 7.49 6.09 9.27
N GLN A 387 7.38 5.12 8.37
CA GLN A 387 8.47 4.66 7.51
C GLN A 387 8.54 5.42 6.19
N GLU A 388 8.98 6.68 6.23
CA GLU A 388 9.03 7.55 5.03
C GLU A 388 10.01 7.07 3.93
N TRP A 389 10.89 6.13 4.22
CA TRP A 389 11.77 5.53 3.20
C TRP A 389 11.01 4.56 2.28
N LEU A 390 9.78 4.19 2.64
CA LEU A 390 8.86 3.35 1.87
C LEU A 390 7.90 4.16 0.99
N SER A 391 8.01 5.50 0.96
CA SER A 391 7.18 6.36 0.10
C SER A 391 7.19 5.98 -1.38
N PHE A 392 8.24 5.30 -1.83
CA PHE A 392 8.36 4.69 -3.17
C PHE A 392 7.12 3.86 -3.57
N TYR A 393 6.45 3.23 -2.60
CA TYR A 393 5.34 2.31 -2.81
C TYR A 393 3.95 2.96 -2.73
N PHE A 394 3.84 4.26 -2.42
CA PHE A 394 2.57 4.90 -2.08
C PHE A 394 2.24 6.08 -2.99
N LYS A 395 0.94 6.26 -3.29
CA LYS A 395 0.41 7.40 -4.05
C LYS A 395 0.40 8.67 -3.19
N SER A 396 0.01 8.53 -1.92
CA SER A 396 -0.01 9.60 -0.91
C SER A 396 0.85 9.16 0.27
N PRO A 397 2.18 9.24 0.15
CA PRO A 397 3.06 8.77 1.20
C PRO A 397 2.89 9.60 2.47
N MET A 398 2.83 8.93 3.62
CA MET A 398 2.88 9.57 4.94
C MET A 398 4.25 10.18 5.18
N CYS A 399 4.27 11.28 5.92
CA CYS A 399 5.46 11.99 6.37
C CYS A 399 5.23 12.61 7.75
N ALA A 400 6.31 13.01 8.43
CA ALA A 400 6.17 13.73 9.70
C ALA A 400 5.31 15.01 9.53
N PRO A 401 4.55 15.46 10.55
CA PRO A 401 3.57 16.55 10.43
C PRO A 401 4.10 17.90 9.92
N PHE A 402 5.40 18.14 10.01
CA PHE A 402 6.08 19.38 9.60
C PHE A 402 6.79 19.25 8.24
N LEU A 403 6.61 18.13 7.55
CA LEU A 403 7.19 17.86 6.23
C LEU A 403 6.09 17.79 5.17
N TYR A 404 6.47 18.06 3.93
CA TYR A 404 5.64 17.74 2.78
C TYR A 404 5.98 16.33 2.26
N PRO A 405 5.02 15.61 1.66
CA PRO A 405 5.28 14.31 1.06
C PRO A 405 6.16 14.44 -0.20
N GLU A 406 7.22 13.64 -0.27
CA GLU A 406 8.00 13.50 -1.50
C GLU A 406 7.29 12.57 -2.48
N HIS A 407 7.06 12.99 -3.72
CA HIS A 407 6.34 12.24 -4.76
C HIS A 407 7.19 11.88 -5.98
N ASP A 408 8.39 12.46 -6.14
CA ASP A 408 9.34 12.10 -7.19
C ASP A 408 9.83 10.67 -6.99
N LEU A 409 9.47 9.78 -7.92
CA LEU A 409 9.79 8.35 -7.83
C LEU A 409 11.30 8.10 -7.72
N PHE A 410 12.14 8.90 -8.36
CA PHE A 410 13.59 8.70 -8.39
C PHE A 410 14.25 9.18 -7.10
N ILE A 411 13.74 10.26 -6.50
CA ILE A 411 14.16 10.71 -5.16
C ILE A 411 13.74 9.67 -4.12
N GLN A 412 12.48 9.21 -4.16
CA GLN A 412 11.98 8.14 -3.28
C GLN A 412 12.82 6.86 -3.38
N LEU A 413 13.14 6.40 -4.61
CA LEU A 413 14.00 5.23 -4.82
C LEU A 413 15.41 5.44 -4.27
N THR A 414 15.94 6.66 -4.38
CA THR A 414 17.24 7.04 -3.81
C THR A 414 17.19 7.01 -2.28
N LYS A 415 16.16 7.58 -1.66
CA LYS A 415 15.92 7.53 -0.20
C LYS A 415 15.83 6.09 0.30
N LEU A 416 15.06 5.24 -0.39
CA LEU A 416 14.95 3.81 -0.08
C LEU A 416 16.32 3.14 -0.11
N LYS A 417 17.07 3.24 -1.22
CA LYS A 417 18.39 2.58 -1.34
C LYS A 417 19.41 3.15 -0.35
N ASN A 418 19.37 4.44 -0.05
CA ASN A 418 20.26 5.05 0.94
C ASN A 418 19.93 4.56 2.35
N THR A 419 18.65 4.38 2.68
CA THR A 419 18.23 3.79 3.96
C THR A 419 18.75 2.36 4.09
N LEU A 420 18.62 1.54 3.04
CA LEU A 420 19.17 0.19 3.06
C LEU A 420 20.70 0.16 3.28
N ARG A 421 21.44 1.10 2.69
CA ARG A 421 22.89 1.23 2.93
C ARG A 421 23.21 1.69 4.35
N TYR A 422 22.36 2.51 4.95
CA TYR A 422 22.55 2.98 6.33
C TYR A 422 22.32 1.84 7.33
N LEU A 423 21.28 1.02 7.12
CA LEU A 423 20.96 -0.10 8.01
C LEU A 423 22.06 -1.19 8.06
N THR A 424 22.89 -1.30 7.02
CA THR A 424 23.93 -2.34 6.88
C THR A 424 25.35 -1.84 7.08
N GLN A 425 25.52 -0.55 7.42
CA GLN A 425 26.78 0.01 7.92
C GLN A 425 26.86 -0.19 9.43
#